data_AF-A0A7S2JHZ1-F1
#
_entry.id   AF-A0A7S2JHZ1-F1
#
_cell.length_a   1.000
_cell.length_b   1.000
_cell.length_c   1.000
_cell.angle_alpha   90.00
_cell.angle_beta   90.00
_cell.angle_gamma   90.00
#
_symmetry.space_group_name_H-M   'P 1'
#
loop_
_entity.id
_entity.type
_entity.pdbx_description
1 polymer ?
#
loop_
_entity_poly.entity_id
_entity_poly.type
_entity_poly.pdbx_seq_one_letter_code
_entity_poly.pdbx_strand_id
1 'polypeptide(L)'
;AISALPNSTGGQLAYDLRFNATALPTMSRPYDRFPNGLSMKYYKYFSTGFLSLQTALNQQVLGDYVSGTPPLAAPIPFPVAAYSHNLFFNFAGNLIGLVVVFSFLVPISTMLRALVLEKESKLREQLLTMGATLTAYYGAVLTSYGASFFITALICAAVIGISCYSYSAGSVVVVLFLLFAMASLSFTLALSPFFTNARIAALAGPLIFFVTSQFYSVFLDGGELTEGMEGGKWAVSIFPTMAFYLGASLMSQYEGSQQGVGWNEAFDMGGFGVGQSMIMLIFDTIFWLAMWWYLDQVVPSEYGLQKPFYFLCTPSYWCGATGNAAEDGREMHEVADAPLAVEPLNIPVKTSGVAVRGLAKTWGRRVAVHPLDMEMAPGQVTGLLG
;
A
#
# COMPACT_ATOMS: atom_id res chain seq x y z
N ALA A 1 -9.78 38.70 -35.41
CA ALA A 1 -9.14 39.99 -35.72
C ALA A 1 -7.66 39.74 -35.96
N ILE A 2 -7.13 40.13 -37.11
CA ILE A 2 -5.69 40.01 -37.41
C ILE A 2 -5.06 41.32 -36.97
N SER A 3 -4.30 41.31 -35.87
CA SER A 3 -3.46 42.45 -35.48
C SER A 3 -2.02 42.07 -35.76
N ALA A 4 -1.61 42.22 -37.02
CA ALA A 4 -0.20 42.15 -37.38
C ALA A 4 0.41 43.53 -37.15
N LEU A 5 1.19 43.68 -36.10
CA LEU A 5 2.16 44.78 -36.00
C LEU A 5 3.48 44.24 -36.54
N PRO A 6 3.97 44.69 -37.71
CA PRO A 6 5.32 44.37 -38.13
C PRO A 6 6.28 45.19 -37.27
N ASN A 7 6.68 44.65 -36.12
CA ASN A 7 7.84 45.19 -35.41
C ASN A 7 9.09 44.56 -36.04
N SER A 8 9.53 45.12 -37.17
CA SER A 8 10.68 44.64 -37.94
C SER A 8 12.02 45.08 -37.34
N THR A 9 12.21 44.90 -36.04
CA THR A 9 13.52 45.09 -35.41
C THR A 9 14.21 43.73 -35.24
N GLY A 10 14.98 43.31 -36.25
CA GLY A 10 15.94 42.20 -36.10
C GLY A 10 15.66 40.91 -36.91
N GLY A 11 14.83 40.95 -37.96
CA GLY A 11 14.59 39.77 -38.81
C GLY A 11 13.69 38.70 -38.19
N GLN A 12 13.05 38.99 -37.05
CA GLN A 12 12.04 38.14 -36.43
C GLN A 12 10.65 38.71 -36.73
N LEU A 13 9.79 37.91 -37.38
CA LEU A 13 8.38 38.23 -37.54
C LEU A 13 7.55 37.55 -36.46
N ALA A 14 6.74 38.33 -35.77
CA ALA A 14 5.72 37.84 -34.85
C ALA A 14 4.35 38.35 -35.29
N TYR A 15 3.35 37.47 -35.31
CA TYR A 15 1.97 37.83 -35.62
C TYR A 15 1.02 37.11 -34.66
N ASP A 16 -0.03 37.82 -34.24
CA ASP A 16 -1.06 37.28 -33.34
C ASP A 16 -2.36 37.01 -34.10
N LEU A 17 -2.79 35.76 -34.10
CA LEU A 17 -4.09 35.33 -34.65
C LEU A 17 -5.14 35.27 -33.56
N ARG A 18 -6.03 36.28 -33.51
CA ARG A 18 -7.12 36.32 -32.53
C ARG A 18 -8.41 35.76 -33.12
N PHE A 19 -8.88 34.66 -32.53
CA PHE A 19 -10.12 33.97 -32.87
C PHE A 19 -11.10 33.99 -31.68
N ASN A 20 -12.34 33.56 -31.93
CA ASN A 20 -13.32 33.37 -30.87
C ASN A 20 -12.85 32.28 -29.89
N ALA A 21 -12.90 32.59 -28.60
CA ALA A 21 -12.45 31.70 -27.53
C ALA A 21 -13.23 30.38 -27.46
N THR A 22 -14.49 30.34 -27.96
CA THR A 22 -15.27 29.08 -28.00
C THR A 22 -14.91 28.18 -29.19
N ALA A 23 -14.33 28.76 -30.24
CA ALA A 23 -13.98 28.04 -31.46
C ALA A 23 -12.65 27.29 -31.32
N LEU A 24 -11.68 27.90 -30.64
CA LEU A 24 -10.37 27.29 -30.38
C LEU A 24 -10.35 26.53 -29.05
N PRO A 25 -9.54 25.47 -28.93
CA PRO A 25 -9.30 24.84 -27.64
C PRO A 25 -8.54 25.80 -26.70
N THR A 26 -8.82 25.70 -25.41
CA THR A 26 -8.15 26.51 -24.39
C THR A 26 -6.64 26.26 -24.42
N MET A 27 -5.86 27.33 -24.56
CA MET A 27 -4.39 27.31 -24.63
C MET A 27 -3.72 27.30 -23.24
N SER A 28 -4.50 27.11 -22.17
CA SER A 28 -4.00 27.16 -20.79
C SER A 28 -3.08 26.00 -20.42
N ARG A 29 -3.11 24.89 -21.17
CA ARG A 29 -2.25 23.72 -20.94
C ARG A 29 -1.77 23.14 -22.28
N PRO A 30 -0.48 22.80 -22.42
CA PRO A 30 0.00 21.99 -23.53
C PRO A 30 -0.76 20.65 -23.54
N TYR A 31 -0.93 20.07 -24.71
CA TYR A 31 -1.71 18.84 -24.88
C TYR A 31 -0.74 17.67 -25.05
N ASP A 32 -0.53 16.90 -23.98
CA ASP A 32 0.41 15.79 -23.97
C ASP A 32 -0.28 14.43 -23.71
N ARG A 33 -1.48 14.25 -24.26
CA ARG A 33 -2.13 12.95 -24.29
C ARG A 33 -1.90 12.33 -25.66
N PHE A 34 -1.23 11.17 -25.71
CA PHE A 34 -1.22 10.33 -26.90
C PHE A 34 -2.67 10.07 -27.31
N PRO A 35 -3.17 10.71 -28.38
CA PRO A 35 -4.55 10.56 -28.76
C PRO A 35 -4.65 9.21 -29.47
N ASN A 36 -5.51 8.34 -28.94
CA ASN A 36 -6.01 7.20 -29.72
C ASN A 36 -6.87 7.80 -30.85
N GLY A 37 -6.21 8.13 -31.97
CA GLY A 37 -6.80 8.74 -33.14
C GLY A 37 -6.59 10.25 -33.30
N LEU A 38 -7.45 10.86 -34.11
CA LEU A 38 -7.38 12.30 -34.38
C LEU A 38 -7.79 13.09 -33.13
N SER A 39 -6.87 13.89 -32.59
CA SER A 39 -7.17 14.71 -31.42
C SER A 39 -8.36 15.64 -31.68
N MET A 40 -9.33 15.67 -30.76
CA MET A 40 -10.48 16.58 -30.84
C MET A 40 -10.03 18.06 -30.84
N LYS A 41 -8.88 18.38 -30.21
CA LYS A 41 -8.28 19.72 -30.26
C LYS A 41 -7.74 20.03 -31.65
N TYR A 42 -7.06 19.08 -32.29
CA TYR A 42 -6.63 19.22 -33.68
C TYR A 42 -7.83 19.42 -34.61
N TYR A 43 -8.90 18.64 -34.43
CA TYR A 43 -10.14 18.80 -35.19
C TYR A 43 -10.74 20.20 -35.04
N LYS A 44 -10.72 20.79 -33.84
CA LYS A 44 -11.14 22.19 -33.63
C LYS A 44 -10.26 23.18 -34.41
N TYR A 45 -8.93 23.04 -34.37
CA TYR A 45 -8.03 23.91 -35.15
C TYR A 45 -8.20 23.77 -36.66
N PHE A 46 -8.51 22.56 -37.13
CA PHE A 46 -8.77 22.28 -38.54
C PHE A 46 -10.14 22.83 -38.99
N SER A 47 -11.23 22.47 -38.28
CA SER A 47 -12.60 22.87 -38.62
C SER A 47 -12.85 24.37 -38.53
N THR A 48 -12.14 25.08 -37.64
CA THR A 48 -12.25 26.55 -37.51
C THR A 48 -11.48 27.32 -38.59
N GLY A 49 -10.70 26.63 -39.42
CA GLY A 49 -9.86 27.24 -40.45
C GLY A 49 -8.62 27.98 -39.89
N PHE A 50 -8.33 27.84 -38.59
CA PHE A 50 -7.15 28.44 -37.97
C PHE A 50 -5.86 27.98 -38.64
N LEU A 51 -5.73 26.66 -38.85
CA LEU A 51 -4.55 26.08 -39.51
C LEU A 51 -4.39 26.60 -40.94
N SER A 52 -5.49 26.70 -41.70
CA SER A 52 -5.48 27.21 -43.07
C SER A 52 -5.10 28.69 -43.14
N LEU A 53 -5.55 29.50 -42.19
CA LEU A 53 -5.17 30.91 -42.11
C LEU A 53 -3.70 31.05 -41.71
N GLN A 54 -3.24 30.26 -40.74
CA GLN A 54 -1.85 30.24 -40.31
C GLN A 54 -0.91 29.86 -41.46
N THR A 55 -1.24 28.83 -42.25
CA THR A 55 -0.43 28.41 -43.40
C THR A 55 -0.45 29.45 -44.51
N ALA A 56 -1.61 30.04 -44.83
CA ALA A 56 -1.71 31.10 -45.84
C ALA A 56 -0.87 32.34 -45.47
N LEU A 57 -0.92 32.77 -44.20
CA LEU A 57 -0.15 33.91 -43.71
C LEU A 57 1.35 33.60 -43.72
N ASN A 58 1.75 32.42 -43.23
CA ASN A 58 3.15 31.99 -43.29
C ASN A 58 3.66 31.93 -44.73
N GLN A 59 2.84 31.44 -45.66
CA GLN A 59 3.21 31.35 -47.06
C GLN A 59 3.40 32.73 -47.70
N GLN A 60 2.51 33.69 -47.38
CA GLN A 60 2.63 35.07 -47.85
C GLN A 60 3.90 35.73 -47.29
N VAL A 61 4.10 35.64 -45.97
CA VAL A 61 5.29 36.21 -45.32
C VAL A 61 6.57 35.59 -45.86
N LEU A 62 6.64 34.25 -45.98
CA LEU A 62 7.81 33.58 -46.55
C LEU A 62 8.07 33.98 -48.01
N GLY A 63 7.01 34.19 -48.81
CA GLY A 63 7.12 34.64 -50.20
C GLY A 63 7.72 36.04 -50.34
N ASP A 64 7.55 36.92 -49.36
CA ASP A 64 8.14 38.27 -49.37
C ASP A 64 9.66 38.24 -49.11
N TYR A 65 10.18 37.21 -48.43
CA TYR A 65 11.60 37.11 -48.04
C TYR A 65 12.41 36.06 -48.81
N VAL A 66 11.76 35.10 -49.46
CA VAL A 66 12.44 34.00 -50.18
C VAL A 66 12.11 34.05 -51.66
N SER A 67 13.13 34.17 -52.51
CA SER A 67 13.01 34.08 -53.96
C SER A 67 12.79 32.62 -54.39
N GLY A 68 11.54 32.15 -54.37
CA GLY A 68 11.13 30.82 -54.80
C GLY A 68 9.70 30.51 -54.35
N THR A 69 9.06 29.48 -54.92
CA THR A 69 7.75 29.02 -54.41
C THR A 69 7.95 28.35 -53.06
N PRO A 70 7.44 28.91 -51.95
CA PRO A 70 7.57 28.28 -50.64
C PRO A 70 6.85 26.92 -50.63
N PRO A 71 7.41 25.88 -49.97
CA PRO A 71 6.77 24.58 -49.89
C PRO A 71 5.42 24.69 -49.15
N LEU A 72 4.38 24.07 -49.72
CA LEU A 72 3.06 23.94 -49.09
C LEU A 72 3.18 23.02 -47.87
N ALA A 73 3.37 23.61 -46.69
CA ALA A 73 3.32 22.90 -45.42
C ALA A 73 1.85 22.71 -45.01
N ALA A 74 1.22 21.64 -45.47
CA ALA A 74 -0.08 21.22 -44.94
C ALA A 74 0.15 20.48 -43.62
N PRO A 75 -0.45 20.91 -42.49
CA PRO A 75 -0.44 20.13 -41.27
C PRO A 75 -1.31 18.88 -41.51
N ILE A 76 -0.67 17.74 -41.72
CA ILE A 76 -1.33 16.45 -41.88
C ILE A 76 -1.06 15.67 -40.60
N PRO A 77 -2.07 15.08 -39.95
CA PRO A 77 -1.86 14.23 -38.79
C PRO A 77 -1.04 13.00 -39.19
N PHE A 78 -0.18 12.52 -38.29
CA PHE A 78 0.48 11.24 -38.52
C PHE A 78 -0.56 10.12 -38.66
N PRO A 79 -0.33 9.13 -39.55
CA PRO A 79 -1.22 8.00 -39.67
C PRO A 79 -1.26 7.25 -38.33
N VAL A 80 -2.46 6.98 -37.86
CA VAL A 80 -2.69 6.20 -36.63
C VAL A 80 -3.16 4.81 -37.04
N ALA A 81 -2.71 3.78 -36.33
CA ALA A 81 -3.23 2.43 -36.50
C ALA A 81 -4.76 2.39 -36.29
N ALA A 82 -5.43 1.42 -36.90
CA ALA A 82 -6.87 1.24 -36.68
C ALA A 82 -7.16 1.03 -35.18
N TYR A 83 -8.06 1.82 -34.63
CA TYR A 83 -8.46 1.75 -33.22
C TYR A 83 -9.99 1.75 -33.12
N SER A 84 -10.54 1.03 -32.14
CA SER A 84 -11.95 1.14 -31.77
C SER A 84 -12.06 2.03 -30.53
N HIS A 85 -12.93 3.04 -30.53
CA HIS A 85 -13.20 3.83 -29.33
C HIS A 85 -14.38 3.25 -28.56
N ASN A 86 -14.11 2.63 -27.42
CA ASN A 86 -15.14 2.24 -26.47
C ASN A 86 -15.14 3.23 -25.30
N LEU A 87 -16.13 4.12 -25.27
CA LEU A 87 -16.30 5.12 -24.21
C LEU A 87 -16.40 4.50 -22.80
N PHE A 88 -16.88 3.25 -22.72
CA PHE A 88 -16.94 2.49 -21.48
C PHE A 88 -15.56 2.36 -20.82
N PHE A 89 -14.51 1.99 -21.56
CA PHE A 89 -13.18 1.74 -20.99
C PHE A 89 -12.46 3.00 -20.50
N ASN A 90 -12.85 4.18 -20.98
CA ASN A 90 -12.35 5.44 -20.41
C ASN A 90 -12.81 5.66 -18.96
N PHE A 91 -13.98 5.13 -18.58
CA PHE A 91 -14.51 5.19 -17.22
C PHE A 91 -14.37 3.87 -16.46
N ALA A 92 -14.21 2.75 -17.18
CA ALA A 92 -14.19 1.42 -16.60
C ALA A 92 -12.98 1.21 -15.70
N GLY A 93 -11.80 1.77 -16.02
CA GLY A 93 -10.63 1.66 -15.15
C GLY A 93 -10.89 2.19 -13.74
N ASN A 94 -11.48 3.38 -13.66
CA ASN A 94 -11.85 4.02 -12.40
C ASN A 94 -12.94 3.24 -11.65
N LEU A 95 -13.93 2.74 -12.38
CA LEU A 95 -15.05 1.99 -11.83
C LEU A 95 -14.62 0.61 -11.33
N ILE A 96 -13.77 -0.10 -12.08
CA ILE A 96 -13.20 -1.40 -11.71
C ILE A 96 -12.36 -1.23 -10.43
N GLY A 97 -11.49 -0.22 -10.37
CA GLY A 97 -10.72 0.07 -9.17
C GLY A 97 -11.61 0.26 -7.93
N LEU A 98 -12.67 1.05 -8.07
CA LEU A 98 -13.64 1.31 -6.99
C LEU A 98 -14.41 0.05 -6.57
N VAL A 99 -14.91 -0.76 -7.52
CA VAL A 99 -15.62 -2.01 -7.23
C VAL A 99 -14.73 -3.00 -6.50
N VAL A 100 -13.46 -3.09 -6.87
CA VAL A 100 -12.50 -3.96 -6.18
C VAL A 100 -12.24 -3.46 -4.76
N VAL A 101 -12.05 -2.16 -4.55
CA VAL A 101 -11.91 -1.60 -3.20
C VAL A 101 -13.12 -1.95 -2.33
N PHE A 102 -14.34 -1.78 -2.85
CA PHE A 102 -15.57 -2.17 -2.14
C PHE A 102 -15.62 -3.66 -1.80
N SER A 103 -15.16 -4.52 -2.72
CA SER A 103 -15.13 -5.97 -2.51
C SER A 103 -14.20 -6.38 -1.35
N PHE A 104 -13.11 -5.63 -1.16
CA PHE A 104 -12.12 -5.90 -0.11
C PHE A 104 -12.47 -5.25 1.25
N LEU A 105 -13.44 -4.34 1.33
CA LEU A 105 -13.84 -3.71 2.61
C LEU A 105 -14.33 -4.73 3.64
N VAL A 106 -15.07 -5.75 3.20
CA VAL A 106 -15.62 -6.78 4.11
C VAL A 106 -14.50 -7.65 4.70
N PRO A 107 -13.60 -8.27 3.89
CA PRO A 107 -12.43 -8.98 4.43
C PRO A 107 -11.56 -8.13 5.37
N ILE A 108 -11.33 -6.85 5.03
CA ILE A 108 -10.54 -5.94 5.86
C ILE A 108 -11.24 -5.67 7.20
N SER A 109 -12.56 -5.42 7.19
CA SER A 109 -13.34 -5.19 8.40
C SER A 109 -13.31 -6.39 9.35
N THR A 110 -13.53 -7.59 8.82
CA THR A 110 -13.60 -8.81 9.62
C THR A 110 -12.25 -9.20 10.19
N MET A 111 -11.18 -9.10 9.39
CA MET A 111 -9.81 -9.33 9.83
C MET A 111 -9.40 -8.34 10.92
N LEU A 112 -9.58 -7.03 10.69
CA LEU A 112 -9.15 -6.01 11.64
C LEU A 112 -9.94 -6.12 12.96
N ARG A 113 -11.25 -6.41 12.88
CA ARG A 113 -12.06 -6.70 14.06
C ARG A 113 -11.51 -7.89 14.84
N ALA A 114 -11.17 -8.99 14.17
CA ALA A 114 -10.69 -10.20 14.82
C ALA A 114 -9.33 -9.97 15.50
N LEU A 115 -8.39 -9.30 14.84
CA LEU A 115 -7.09 -8.94 15.41
C LEU A 115 -7.20 -8.05 16.64
N VAL A 116 -8.07 -7.03 16.58
CA VAL A 116 -8.26 -6.12 17.72
C VAL A 116 -9.06 -6.79 18.84
N LEU A 117 -10.00 -7.68 18.52
CA LEU A 117 -10.71 -8.47 19.53
C LEU A 117 -9.75 -9.42 20.26
N GLU A 118 -8.82 -10.05 19.53
CA GLU A 118 -7.78 -10.89 20.12
C GLU A 118 -6.87 -10.08 21.06
N LYS A 119 -6.53 -8.85 20.66
CA LYS A 119 -5.78 -7.90 21.48
C LYS A 119 -6.56 -7.45 22.71
N GLU A 120 -7.84 -7.11 22.57
CA GLU A 120 -8.74 -6.66 23.63
C GLU A 120 -8.95 -7.76 24.69
N SER A 121 -9.08 -9.01 24.26
CA SER A 121 -9.24 -10.18 25.12
C SER A 121 -7.93 -10.79 25.63
N LYS A 122 -6.78 -10.25 25.21
CA LYS A 122 -5.43 -10.69 25.61
C LYS A 122 -5.15 -12.17 25.31
N LEU A 123 -5.82 -12.72 24.30
CA LEU A 123 -5.68 -14.13 23.92
C LEU A 123 -4.26 -14.47 23.49
N ARG A 124 -3.55 -13.53 22.87
CA ARG A 124 -2.13 -13.69 22.52
C ARG A 124 -1.25 -13.94 23.76
N GLU A 125 -1.42 -13.17 24.83
CA GLU A 125 -0.64 -13.33 26.06
C GLU A 125 -0.99 -14.65 26.76
N GLN A 126 -2.28 -15.01 26.77
CA GLN A 126 -2.73 -16.30 27.26
C GLN A 126 -2.09 -17.47 26.48
N LEU A 127 -2.04 -17.40 25.15
CA LEU A 127 -1.41 -18.41 24.29
C LEU A 127 0.09 -18.55 24.60
N LEU A 128 0.79 -17.43 24.83
CA LEU A 128 2.19 -17.44 25.22
C LEU A 128 2.40 -18.08 26.61
N THR A 129 1.51 -17.85 27.58
CA THR A 129 1.58 -18.52 28.89
C THR A 129 1.32 -20.02 28.82
N MET A 130 0.58 -20.48 27.81
CA MET A 130 0.37 -21.90 27.53
C MET A 130 1.58 -22.59 26.87
N GLY A 131 2.64 -21.83 26.54
CA GLY A 131 3.88 -22.35 25.95
C GLY A 131 3.96 -22.24 24.43
N ALA A 132 3.04 -21.51 23.77
CA ALA A 132 3.15 -21.27 22.33
C ALA A 132 4.29 -20.30 22.01
N THR A 133 4.96 -20.51 20.87
CA THR A 133 6.01 -19.61 20.39
C THR A 133 5.41 -18.43 19.64
N LEU A 134 6.05 -17.25 19.74
CA LEU A 134 5.61 -16.04 19.05
C LEU A 134 5.65 -16.18 17.51
N THR A 135 6.62 -16.94 17.00
CA THR A 135 6.74 -17.22 15.55
C THR A 135 5.59 -18.07 15.02
N ALA A 136 5.14 -19.07 15.80
CA ALA A 136 3.97 -19.88 15.45
C ALA A 136 2.69 -19.04 15.41
N TYR A 137 2.54 -18.09 16.35
CA TYR A 137 1.41 -17.15 16.36
C TYR A 137 1.36 -16.30 15.08
N TYR A 138 2.45 -15.62 14.73
CA TYR A 138 2.49 -14.80 13.52
C TYR A 138 2.30 -15.63 12.24
N GLY A 139 2.88 -16.83 12.18
CA GLY A 139 2.68 -17.75 11.07
C GLY A 139 1.21 -18.17 10.91
N ALA A 140 0.51 -18.45 12.01
CA ALA A 140 -0.91 -18.78 11.99
C ALA A 140 -1.76 -17.59 11.50
N VAL A 141 -1.53 -16.39 12.05
CA VAL A 141 -2.21 -15.15 11.62
C VAL A 141 -2.02 -14.91 10.12
N LEU A 142 -0.77 -14.94 9.64
CA LEU A 142 -0.47 -14.70 8.23
C LEU A 142 -1.10 -15.76 7.32
N THR A 143 -1.08 -17.04 7.73
CA THR A 143 -1.62 -18.13 6.92
C THR A 143 -3.15 -18.09 6.87
N SER A 144 -3.83 -17.91 8.01
CA SER A 144 -5.29 -17.91 8.06
C SER A 144 -5.90 -16.72 7.33
N TYR A 145 -5.42 -15.50 7.60
CA TYR A 145 -5.92 -14.33 6.89
C TYR A 145 -5.39 -14.25 5.46
N GLY A 146 -4.15 -14.65 5.21
CA GLY A 146 -3.59 -14.76 3.86
C GLY A 146 -4.41 -15.67 2.96
N ALA A 147 -4.86 -16.83 3.46
CA ALA A 147 -5.74 -17.73 2.73
C ALA A 147 -7.10 -17.08 2.39
N SER A 148 -7.72 -16.35 3.34
CA SER A 148 -8.97 -15.63 3.06
C SER A 148 -8.82 -14.56 1.99
N PHE A 149 -7.75 -13.75 2.05
CA PHE A 149 -7.47 -12.70 1.07
C PHE A 149 -7.11 -13.29 -0.30
N PHE A 150 -6.41 -14.42 -0.33
CA PHE A 150 -6.10 -15.15 -1.56
C PHE A 150 -7.37 -15.65 -2.27
N ILE A 151 -8.31 -16.22 -1.52
CA ILE A 151 -9.60 -16.68 -2.06
C ILE A 151 -10.40 -15.50 -2.61
N THR A 152 -10.51 -14.40 -1.86
CA THR A 152 -11.20 -13.19 -2.34
C THR A 152 -10.56 -12.63 -3.61
N ALA A 153 -9.23 -12.58 -3.67
CA ALA A 153 -8.49 -12.12 -4.85
C ALA A 153 -8.79 -12.96 -6.09
N LEU A 154 -8.80 -14.28 -5.94
CA LEU A 154 -9.05 -15.21 -7.05
C LEU A 154 -10.47 -15.06 -7.58
N ILE A 155 -11.47 -14.91 -6.69
CA ILE A 155 -12.86 -14.65 -7.09
C ILE A 155 -12.96 -13.32 -7.84
N CYS A 156 -12.38 -12.24 -7.31
CA CYS A 156 -12.38 -10.94 -7.98
C CYS A 156 -11.69 -11.00 -9.35
N ALA A 157 -10.53 -11.66 -9.44
CA ALA A 157 -9.78 -11.82 -10.68
C ALA A 157 -10.56 -12.64 -11.71
N ALA A 158 -11.25 -13.71 -11.30
CA ALA A 158 -12.07 -14.53 -12.19
C ALA A 158 -13.27 -13.75 -12.74
N VAL A 159 -14.01 -13.04 -11.87
CA VAL A 159 -15.19 -12.27 -12.29
C VAL A 159 -14.81 -11.15 -13.26
N ILE A 160 -13.78 -10.38 -12.93
CA ILE A 160 -13.36 -9.22 -13.73
C ILE A 160 -12.59 -9.67 -14.97
N GLY A 161 -11.77 -10.71 -14.87
CA GLY A 161 -11.08 -11.31 -16.01
C GLY A 161 -12.05 -11.82 -17.08
N ILE A 162 -13.12 -12.52 -16.69
CA ILE A 162 -14.11 -13.05 -17.65
C ILE A 162 -14.99 -11.93 -18.22
N SER A 163 -15.37 -10.94 -17.40
CA SER A 163 -16.40 -9.95 -17.77
C SER A 163 -15.86 -8.69 -18.42
N CYS A 164 -14.62 -8.27 -18.11
CA CYS A 164 -14.08 -6.97 -18.52
C CYS A 164 -12.77 -7.05 -19.33
N TYR A 165 -11.93 -8.07 -19.13
CA TYR A 165 -10.63 -8.21 -19.80
C TYR A 165 -10.61 -9.40 -20.76
N SER A 166 -11.10 -9.19 -21.98
CA SER A 166 -11.16 -10.23 -23.02
C SER A 166 -9.86 -10.36 -23.82
N TYR A 167 -9.10 -9.26 -23.99
CA TYR A 167 -7.88 -9.22 -24.78
C TYR A 167 -6.61 -9.39 -23.94
N SER A 168 -6.67 -9.01 -22.66
CA SER A 168 -5.52 -9.13 -21.77
C SER A 168 -5.22 -10.58 -21.34
N ALA A 169 -3.94 -10.90 -21.14
CA ALA A 169 -3.55 -12.21 -20.62
C ALA A 169 -4.11 -12.42 -19.20
N GLY A 170 -4.94 -13.47 -19.01
CA GLY A 170 -5.57 -13.74 -17.71
C GLY A 170 -4.58 -13.95 -16.56
N SER A 171 -3.36 -14.42 -16.85
CA SER A 171 -2.30 -14.55 -15.84
C SER A 171 -1.83 -13.21 -15.28
N VAL A 172 -1.76 -12.16 -16.11
CA VAL A 172 -1.39 -10.79 -15.67
C VAL A 172 -2.47 -10.25 -14.73
N VAL A 173 -3.75 -10.44 -15.07
CA VAL A 173 -4.88 -10.05 -14.22
C VAL A 173 -4.79 -10.78 -12.88
N VAL A 174 -4.67 -12.10 -12.88
CA VAL A 174 -4.61 -12.89 -11.63
C VAL A 174 -3.44 -12.45 -10.74
N VAL A 175 -2.25 -12.22 -11.30
CA VAL A 175 -1.09 -11.77 -10.52
C VAL A 175 -1.31 -10.37 -9.95
N LEU A 176 -1.88 -9.43 -10.71
CA LEU A 176 -2.19 -8.09 -10.23
C LEU A 176 -3.12 -8.12 -9.00
N PHE A 177 -4.19 -8.90 -9.09
CA PHE A 177 -5.17 -9.04 -8.00
C PHE A 177 -4.59 -9.76 -6.78
N LEU A 178 -3.75 -10.76 -6.99
CA LEU A 178 -3.05 -11.48 -5.91
C LEU A 178 -2.09 -10.56 -5.16
N LEU A 179 -1.28 -9.78 -5.90
CA LEU A 179 -0.37 -8.80 -5.31
C LEU A 179 -1.13 -7.72 -4.55
N PHE A 180 -2.25 -7.24 -5.09
CA PHE A 180 -3.11 -6.30 -4.38
C PHE A 180 -3.66 -6.90 -3.07
N ALA A 181 -4.07 -8.16 -3.08
CA ALA A 181 -4.57 -8.82 -1.88
C ALA A 181 -3.47 -8.95 -0.81
N MET A 182 -2.25 -9.35 -1.18
CA MET A 182 -1.11 -9.41 -0.26
C MET A 182 -0.74 -8.03 0.30
N ALA A 183 -0.73 -6.99 -0.53
CA ALA A 183 -0.47 -5.63 -0.11
C ALA A 183 -1.59 -5.12 0.84
N SER A 184 -2.86 -5.38 0.53
CA SER A 184 -4.00 -5.01 1.39
C SER A 184 -4.01 -5.73 2.74
N LEU A 185 -3.58 -7.00 2.77
CA LEU A 185 -3.38 -7.79 3.99
C LEU A 185 -2.31 -7.12 4.87
N SER A 186 -1.15 -6.80 4.30
CA SER A 186 -0.04 -6.16 5.02
C SER A 186 -0.41 -4.78 5.57
N PHE A 187 -1.16 -3.98 4.81
CA PHE A 187 -1.69 -2.68 5.25
C PHE A 187 -2.67 -2.83 6.42
N THR A 188 -3.57 -3.82 6.34
CA THR A 188 -4.55 -4.08 7.42
C THR A 188 -3.86 -4.57 8.69
N LEU A 189 -2.83 -5.41 8.57
CA LEU A 189 -1.99 -5.82 9.69
C LEU A 189 -1.33 -4.60 10.34
N ALA A 190 -0.69 -3.73 9.56
CA ALA A 190 -0.02 -2.53 10.06
C ALA A 190 -0.98 -1.53 10.73
N LEU A 191 -2.26 -1.56 10.37
CA LEU A 191 -3.27 -0.71 10.98
C LEU A 191 -3.76 -1.23 12.35
N SER A 192 -3.69 -2.54 12.58
CA SER A 192 -4.20 -3.18 13.80
C SER A 192 -3.64 -2.65 15.14
N PRO A 193 -2.35 -2.26 15.28
CA PRO A 193 -1.81 -1.77 16.54
C PRO A 193 -2.41 -0.44 17.00
N PHE A 194 -2.89 0.40 16.07
CA PHE A 194 -3.47 1.72 16.40
C PHE A 194 -4.85 1.63 17.06
N PHE A 195 -5.52 0.49 16.96
CA PHE A 195 -6.83 0.29 17.56
C PHE A 195 -6.73 -0.49 18.87
N THR A 196 -7.56 -0.08 19.84
CA THR A 196 -7.74 -0.75 21.12
C THR A 196 -9.10 -1.45 21.22
N ASN A 197 -10.14 -0.86 20.62
CA ASN A 197 -11.51 -1.37 20.66
C ASN A 197 -11.91 -2.06 19.35
N ALA A 198 -12.35 -3.32 19.42
CA ALA A 198 -12.69 -4.10 18.23
C ALA A 198 -13.84 -3.50 17.40
N ARG A 199 -14.84 -2.91 18.07
CA ARG A 199 -16.00 -2.28 17.40
C ARG A 199 -15.60 -1.05 16.59
N ILE A 200 -14.71 -0.22 17.13
CA ILE A 200 -14.22 0.98 16.44
C ILE A 200 -13.35 0.57 15.26
N ALA A 201 -12.46 -0.41 15.46
CA ALA A 201 -11.61 -0.93 14.39
C ALA A 201 -12.43 -1.48 13.21
N ALA A 202 -13.48 -2.26 13.48
CA ALA A 202 -14.34 -2.84 12.45
C ALA A 202 -15.00 -1.79 11.53
N LEU A 203 -15.32 -0.61 12.07
CA LEU A 203 -15.96 0.49 11.33
C LEU A 203 -14.91 1.44 10.72
N ALA A 204 -13.88 1.82 11.48
CA ALA A 204 -12.87 2.78 11.06
C ALA A 204 -11.88 2.20 10.05
N GLY A 205 -11.51 0.92 10.15
CA GLY A 205 -10.54 0.29 9.25
C GLY A 205 -10.95 0.34 7.78
N PRO A 206 -12.15 -0.14 7.41
CA PRO A 206 -12.64 -0.05 6.04
C PRO A 206 -12.80 1.39 5.56
N LEU A 207 -13.19 2.33 6.45
CA LEU A 207 -13.27 3.74 6.12
C LEU A 207 -11.90 4.33 5.79
N ILE A 208 -10.87 4.01 6.58
CA ILE A 208 -9.49 4.43 6.31
C ILE A 208 -9.04 3.87 4.95
N PHE A 209 -9.28 2.58 4.69
CA PHE A 209 -8.93 1.95 3.40
C PHE A 209 -9.66 2.62 2.22
N PHE A 210 -10.95 2.95 2.38
CA PHE A 210 -11.73 3.66 1.37
C PHE A 210 -11.21 5.08 1.13
N VAL A 211 -10.92 5.84 2.20
CA VAL A 211 -10.36 7.19 2.09
C VAL A 211 -9.01 7.15 1.37
N THR A 212 -8.15 6.17 1.67
CA THR A 212 -6.89 5.96 0.97
C THR A 212 -7.09 5.74 -0.54
N SER A 213 -8.16 5.07 -0.97
CA SER A 213 -8.48 4.92 -2.40
C SER A 213 -8.93 6.23 -3.08
N GLN A 214 -9.58 7.13 -2.33
CA GLN A 214 -10.11 8.38 -2.89
C GLN A 214 -9.02 9.42 -3.18
N PHE A 215 -7.84 9.30 -2.55
CA PHE A 215 -6.66 10.10 -2.90
C PHE A 215 -6.33 10.02 -4.41
N TYR A 216 -6.69 8.93 -5.10
CA TYR A 216 -6.54 8.84 -6.56
C TYR A 216 -7.32 9.92 -7.29
N SER A 217 -8.63 9.98 -7.07
CA SER A 217 -9.51 10.90 -7.79
C SER A 217 -9.12 12.37 -7.57
N VAL A 218 -8.66 12.68 -6.35
CA VAL A 218 -8.29 14.04 -5.96
C VAL A 218 -6.95 14.45 -6.54
N PHE A 219 -5.93 13.57 -6.50
CA PHE A 219 -4.57 13.92 -6.89
C PHE A 219 -4.24 13.63 -8.36
N LEU A 220 -4.84 12.61 -8.97
CA LEU A 220 -4.51 12.17 -10.34
C LEU A 220 -5.53 12.63 -11.40
N ASP A 221 -6.82 12.74 -11.05
CA ASP A 221 -7.87 13.19 -11.99
C ASP A 221 -8.11 14.73 -11.91
N GLY A 222 -7.89 15.33 -10.74
CA GLY A 222 -8.01 16.79 -10.50
C GLY A 222 -6.96 17.67 -11.20
N GLY A 223 -5.89 17.06 -11.73
CA GLY A 223 -4.87 17.72 -12.54
C GLY A 223 -3.84 18.50 -11.72
N GLU A 224 -2.64 17.92 -11.59
CA GLU A 224 -1.34 18.60 -11.38
C GLU A 224 -0.16 17.61 -11.40
N LEU A 225 -0.39 16.30 -11.35
CA LEU A 225 0.67 15.27 -11.35
C LEU A 225 0.90 14.56 -12.69
N THR A 226 0.28 15.05 -13.77
CA THR A 226 0.28 14.35 -15.06
C THR A 226 1.55 14.57 -15.89
N GLU A 227 2.27 15.70 -15.72
CA GLU A 227 3.27 16.15 -16.72
C GLU A 227 4.73 16.31 -16.21
N GLY A 228 5.15 15.73 -15.08
CA GLY A 228 6.60 15.77 -14.78
C GLY A 228 7.10 15.25 -13.45
N MET A 229 6.21 14.97 -12.50
CA MET A 229 6.61 14.29 -11.25
C MET A 229 6.27 12.81 -11.36
N GLU A 230 7.09 12.04 -12.11
CA GLU A 230 7.08 10.58 -11.98
C GLU A 230 7.19 10.21 -10.50
N GLY A 231 8.06 10.89 -9.74
CA GLY A 231 8.22 10.72 -8.30
C GLY A 231 6.91 10.91 -7.50
N GLY A 232 5.98 11.74 -7.96
CA GLY A 232 4.66 11.90 -7.33
C GLY A 232 3.77 10.68 -7.53
N LYS A 233 3.82 10.05 -8.71
CA LYS A 233 3.13 8.77 -8.96
C LYS A 233 3.73 7.67 -8.09
N TRP A 234 5.06 7.58 -8.02
CA TRP A 234 5.77 6.63 -7.14
C TRP A 234 5.43 6.84 -5.66
N ALA A 235 5.40 8.09 -5.18
CA ALA A 235 5.13 8.39 -3.77
C ALA A 235 3.68 8.07 -3.36
N VAL A 236 2.71 8.37 -4.24
CA VAL A 236 1.30 8.08 -3.97
C VAL A 236 1.01 6.57 -4.07
N SER A 237 1.78 5.84 -4.88
CA SER A 237 1.69 4.38 -4.99
C SER A 237 2.19 3.60 -3.77
N ILE A 238 2.66 4.25 -2.70
CA ILE A 238 2.99 3.57 -1.41
C ILE A 238 1.72 3.00 -0.74
N PHE A 239 0.57 3.55 -1.09
CA PHE A 239 -0.71 3.03 -0.64
C PHE A 239 -1.20 1.92 -1.58
N PRO A 240 -1.48 0.70 -1.09
CA PRO A 240 -1.85 -0.43 -1.95
C PRO A 240 -3.07 -0.18 -2.85
N THR A 241 -4.07 0.56 -2.34
CA THR A 241 -5.27 0.94 -3.10
C THR A 241 -4.92 1.81 -4.30
N MET A 242 -3.93 2.69 -4.16
CA MET A 242 -3.49 3.62 -5.19
C MET A 242 -2.71 2.91 -6.29
N ALA A 243 -1.74 2.07 -5.91
CA ALA A 243 -0.96 1.30 -6.86
C ALA A 243 -1.86 0.40 -7.72
N PHE A 244 -2.83 -0.29 -7.08
CA PHE A 244 -3.79 -1.12 -7.81
C PHE A 244 -4.71 -0.30 -8.72
N TYR A 245 -5.22 0.83 -8.25
CA TYR A 245 -6.11 1.68 -9.06
C TYR A 245 -5.40 2.17 -10.32
N LEU A 246 -4.14 2.60 -10.20
CA LEU A 246 -3.36 3.04 -11.35
C LEU A 246 -3.10 1.87 -12.31
N GLY A 247 -2.69 0.70 -11.80
CA GLY A 247 -2.53 -0.52 -12.60
C GLY A 247 -3.82 -0.91 -13.34
N ALA A 248 -4.97 -0.90 -12.66
CA ALA A 248 -6.29 -1.19 -13.24
C ALA A 248 -6.70 -0.15 -14.29
N SER A 249 -6.41 1.14 -14.07
CA SER A 249 -6.71 2.22 -15.02
C SER A 249 -5.89 2.09 -16.31
N LEU A 250 -4.63 1.66 -16.23
CA LEU A 250 -3.78 1.40 -17.38
C LEU A 250 -4.25 0.15 -18.11
N MET A 251 -4.50 -0.93 -17.39
CA MET A 251 -5.06 -2.18 -17.94
C MET A 251 -6.34 -1.92 -18.74
N SER A 252 -7.24 -1.09 -18.21
CA SER A 252 -8.48 -0.71 -18.87
C SER A 252 -8.26 0.12 -20.14
N GLN A 253 -7.23 0.97 -20.18
CA GLN A 253 -6.87 1.73 -21.40
C GLN A 253 -6.30 0.83 -22.51
N TYR A 254 -5.50 -0.18 -22.16
CA TYR A 254 -5.03 -1.19 -23.11
C TYR A 254 -6.16 -2.04 -23.67
N GLU A 255 -7.09 -2.45 -22.81
CA GLU A 255 -8.28 -3.19 -23.19
C GLU A 255 -9.19 -2.34 -24.10
N GLY A 256 -9.37 -1.07 -23.78
CA GLY A 256 -10.10 -0.11 -24.61
C GLY A 256 -9.46 0.13 -25.98
N SER A 257 -8.15 -0.08 -26.10
CA SER A 257 -7.39 0.02 -27.35
C SER A 257 -7.31 -1.32 -28.12
N GLN A 258 -7.95 -2.39 -27.61
CA GLN A 258 -7.97 -3.75 -28.17
C GLN A 258 -6.59 -4.42 -28.34
N GLN A 259 -5.55 -3.88 -27.72
CA GLN A 259 -4.21 -4.50 -27.74
C GLN A 259 -4.06 -5.52 -26.60
N GLY A 260 -4.77 -5.30 -25.48
CA GLY A 260 -4.58 -6.09 -24.25
C GLY A 260 -3.20 -5.88 -23.63
N VAL A 261 -2.96 -6.47 -22.46
CA VAL A 261 -1.65 -6.47 -21.80
C VAL A 261 -1.15 -7.91 -21.69
N GLY A 262 -0.02 -8.19 -22.34
CA GLY A 262 0.80 -9.37 -22.14
C GLY A 262 1.99 -9.07 -21.20
N TRP A 263 2.75 -10.10 -20.84
CA TRP A 263 3.88 -9.97 -19.92
C TRP A 263 5.02 -9.11 -20.47
N ASN A 264 5.24 -9.13 -21.78
CA ASN A 264 6.30 -8.33 -22.39
C ASN A 264 5.88 -6.85 -22.42
N GLU A 265 4.65 -6.61 -22.85
CA GLU A 265 4.04 -5.28 -22.99
C GLU A 265 3.82 -4.60 -21.64
N ALA A 266 3.69 -5.38 -20.56
CA ALA A 266 3.56 -4.86 -19.19
C ALA A 266 4.83 -4.11 -18.71
N PHE A 267 6.01 -4.48 -19.22
CA PHE A 267 7.31 -3.90 -18.81
C PHE A 267 7.99 -3.05 -19.90
N ASP A 268 7.52 -3.08 -21.15
CA ASP A 268 8.20 -2.46 -22.30
C ASP A 268 7.96 -0.95 -22.46
N MET A 269 7.36 -0.29 -21.47
CA MET A 269 7.13 1.16 -21.51
C MET A 269 8.18 1.91 -20.70
N GLY A 270 8.84 2.89 -21.33
CA GLY A 270 9.76 3.85 -20.71
C GLY A 270 9.10 4.86 -19.77
N GLY A 271 8.06 4.45 -19.04
CA GLY A 271 7.29 5.25 -18.08
C GLY A 271 6.54 4.36 -17.07
N PHE A 272 5.60 4.92 -16.30
CA PHE A 272 4.82 4.15 -15.31
C PHE A 272 3.76 3.26 -16.00
N GLY A 273 4.10 2.00 -16.23
CA GLY A 273 3.23 0.95 -16.79
C GLY A 273 2.63 0.02 -15.73
N VAL A 274 1.95 -1.03 -16.21
CA VAL A 274 1.32 -2.05 -15.35
C VAL A 274 2.38 -2.83 -14.57
N GLY A 275 3.53 -3.14 -15.18
CA GLY A 275 4.64 -3.81 -14.50
C GLY A 275 5.21 -3.00 -13.33
N GLN A 276 5.32 -1.67 -13.49
CA GLN A 276 5.76 -0.77 -12.42
C GLN A 276 4.76 -0.74 -11.26
N SER A 277 3.44 -0.78 -11.53
CA SER A 277 2.44 -0.91 -10.46
C SER A 277 2.54 -2.24 -9.70
N MET A 278 2.88 -3.34 -10.38
CA MET A 278 3.11 -4.64 -9.74
C MET A 278 4.34 -4.62 -8.83
N ILE A 279 5.44 -4.00 -9.30
CA ILE A 279 6.65 -3.82 -8.49
C ILE A 279 6.35 -2.99 -7.24
N MET A 280 5.55 -1.92 -7.38
CA MET A 280 5.12 -1.11 -6.24
C MET A 280 4.26 -1.90 -5.25
N LEU A 281 3.33 -2.74 -5.71
CA LEU A 281 2.54 -3.58 -4.80
C LEU A 281 3.40 -4.60 -4.03
N ILE A 282 4.46 -5.12 -4.65
CA ILE A 282 5.44 -5.98 -3.96
C ILE A 282 6.18 -5.17 -2.89
N PHE A 283 6.65 -3.97 -3.26
CA PHE A 283 7.30 -3.06 -2.32
C PHE A 283 6.40 -2.70 -1.14
N ASP A 284 5.14 -2.33 -1.41
CA ASP A 284 4.13 -2.02 -0.39
C ASP A 284 3.93 -3.20 0.56
N THR A 285 3.85 -4.42 0.04
CA THR A 285 3.68 -5.62 0.86
C THR A 285 4.83 -5.75 1.87
N ILE A 286 6.07 -5.57 1.42
CA ILE A 286 7.26 -5.65 2.28
C ILE A 286 7.29 -4.48 3.26
N PHE A 287 7.03 -3.26 2.78
CA PHE A 287 7.06 -2.03 3.56
C PHE A 287 6.04 -2.06 4.70
N TRP A 288 4.78 -2.38 4.41
CA TRP A 288 3.72 -2.44 5.41
C TRP A 288 3.88 -3.64 6.35
N LEU A 289 4.41 -4.78 5.89
CA LEU A 289 4.74 -5.90 6.78
C LEU A 289 5.87 -5.54 7.76
N ALA A 290 6.92 -4.86 7.28
CA ALA A 290 7.99 -4.36 8.13
C ALA A 290 7.46 -3.31 9.13
N MET A 291 6.58 -2.42 8.67
CA MET A 291 5.91 -1.43 9.53
C MET A 291 5.07 -2.12 10.60
N TRP A 292 4.30 -3.15 10.25
CA TRP A 292 3.52 -3.93 11.21
C TRP A 292 4.41 -4.58 12.26
N TRP A 293 5.48 -5.25 11.84
CA TRP A 293 6.43 -5.89 12.75
C TRP A 293 7.09 -4.88 13.70
N TYR A 294 7.44 -3.69 13.18
CA TYR A 294 7.96 -2.60 13.98
C TYR A 294 6.93 -2.08 14.99
N LEU A 295 5.70 -1.77 14.54
CA LEU A 295 4.64 -1.25 15.38
C LEU A 295 4.20 -2.25 16.44
N ASP A 296 4.19 -3.56 16.16
CA ASP A 296 3.85 -4.59 17.14
C ASP A 296 4.89 -4.70 18.28
N GLN A 297 6.15 -4.33 18.04
CA GLN A 297 7.19 -4.28 19.06
C GLN A 297 7.22 -2.96 19.86
N VAL A 298 6.77 -1.86 19.25
CA VAL A 298 6.88 -0.50 19.80
C VAL A 298 5.59 -0.02 20.48
N VAL A 299 4.42 -0.42 19.97
CA VAL A 299 3.12 0.00 20.52
C VAL A 299 2.84 -0.79 21.81
N PRO A 300 2.57 -0.12 22.93
CA PRO A 300 2.44 -0.78 24.24
C PRO A 300 1.20 -1.70 24.28
N SER A 301 1.42 -3.00 24.46
CA SER A 301 0.46 -3.85 25.19
C SER A 301 0.55 -3.44 26.65
N GLU A 302 -0.58 -3.22 27.33
CA GLU A 302 -0.66 -2.75 28.73
C GLU A 302 0.17 -3.58 29.74
N TYR A 303 0.65 -4.78 29.37
CA TYR A 303 1.41 -5.69 30.24
C TYR A 303 2.65 -6.34 29.59
N GLY A 304 3.05 -5.93 28.37
CA GLY A 304 4.27 -6.42 27.72
C GLY A 304 5.53 -5.62 28.09
N LEU A 305 6.69 -6.27 28.26
CA LEU A 305 7.96 -5.55 28.41
C LEU A 305 8.20 -4.66 27.18
N GLN A 306 8.19 -3.34 27.40
CA GLN A 306 8.49 -2.34 26.37
C GLN A 306 9.91 -2.54 25.83
N LYS A 307 10.05 -2.69 24.52
CA LYS A 307 11.33 -2.45 23.84
C LYS A 307 11.37 -0.98 23.42
N PRO A 308 12.45 -0.25 23.75
CA PRO A 308 12.56 1.17 23.41
C PRO A 308 12.54 1.38 21.89
N PHE A 309 12.06 2.54 21.43
CA PHE A 309 11.83 2.79 19.99
C PHE A 309 13.09 2.66 19.11
N TYR A 310 14.29 2.80 19.68
CA TYR A 310 15.57 2.62 19.00
C TYR A 310 16.05 1.15 18.94
N PHE A 311 15.19 0.17 19.23
CA PHE A 311 15.57 -1.25 19.33
C PHE A 311 16.28 -1.83 18.10
N LEU A 312 15.97 -1.36 16.88
CA LEU A 312 16.69 -1.77 15.67
C LEU A 312 18.15 -1.32 15.64
N CYS A 313 18.48 -0.21 16.31
CA CYS A 313 19.82 0.37 16.36
C CYS A 313 20.67 -0.18 17.51
N THR A 314 20.11 -1.05 18.36
CA THR A 314 20.85 -1.64 19.48
C THR A 314 21.45 -2.99 19.08
N PRO A 315 22.79 -3.15 19.03
CA PRO A 315 23.44 -4.40 18.65
C PRO A 315 23.13 -5.58 19.59
N SER A 316 22.64 -5.32 20.80
CA SER A 316 22.19 -6.37 21.73
C SER A 316 20.95 -7.14 21.26
N TYR A 317 20.20 -6.63 20.28
CA TYR A 317 19.08 -7.37 19.70
C TYR A 317 19.52 -8.39 18.66
N TRP A 318 20.41 -7.98 17.74
CA TRP A 318 20.89 -8.83 16.65
C TRP A 318 21.91 -9.87 17.09
N CYS A 319 22.75 -9.56 18.07
CA CYS A 319 23.76 -10.49 18.59
C CYS A 319 23.24 -11.38 19.72
N GLY A 320 21.98 -11.23 20.12
CA GLY A 320 21.49 -11.74 21.39
C GLY A 320 22.19 -11.02 22.54
N ALA A 321 21.47 -10.76 23.63
CA ALA A 321 22.17 -10.48 24.86
C ALA A 321 22.97 -11.74 25.21
N THR A 322 24.29 -11.72 25.02
CA THR A 322 25.21 -12.50 25.85
C THR A 322 25.13 -11.93 27.26
N GLY A 323 23.94 -12.01 27.87
CA GLY A 323 23.80 -11.92 29.30
C GLY A 323 24.44 -13.19 29.80
N ASN A 324 25.66 -13.05 30.34
CA ASN A 324 26.34 -14.11 31.06
C ASN A 324 25.30 -14.88 31.87
N ALA A 325 25.04 -16.12 31.45
CA ALA A 325 24.82 -17.18 32.40
C ALA A 325 26.11 -17.22 33.22
N ALA A 326 26.20 -16.33 34.21
CA ALA A 326 27.13 -16.52 35.29
C ALA A 326 26.64 -17.81 35.94
N GLU A 327 27.33 -18.89 35.60
CA GLU A 327 27.53 -20.03 36.46
C GLU A 327 28.02 -19.48 37.82
N ASP A 328 27.09 -18.99 38.64
CA ASP A 328 27.36 -18.78 40.05
C ASP A 328 27.12 -20.16 40.68
N GLY A 329 28.16 -21.00 40.58
CA GLY A 329 28.32 -22.13 41.47
C GLY A 329 28.37 -21.58 42.89
N ARG A 330 27.21 -21.51 43.54
CA ARG A 330 27.12 -21.23 44.97
C ARG A 330 26.55 -22.44 45.66
N GLU A 331 27.47 -23.04 46.39
CA GLU A 331 27.26 -24.03 47.44
C GLU A 331 26.04 -23.69 48.29
N MET A 332 25.32 -24.73 48.68
CA MET A 332 24.26 -24.68 49.68
C MET A 332 24.75 -23.91 50.92
N HIS A 333 24.17 -22.74 51.18
CA HIS A 333 24.24 -22.12 52.49
C HIS A 333 22.84 -22.18 53.08
N GLU A 334 22.67 -23.08 54.06
CA GLU A 334 21.60 -23.01 55.05
C GLU A 334 21.63 -21.61 55.68
N VAL A 335 20.74 -20.73 55.24
CA VAL A 335 20.40 -19.53 55.97
C VAL A 335 18.96 -19.70 56.43
N ALA A 336 18.85 -20.28 57.63
CA ALA A 336 17.71 -20.06 58.49
C ALA A 336 17.50 -18.55 58.70
N ASP A 337 16.25 -18.19 58.98
CA ASP A 337 15.77 -16.90 59.46
C ASP A 337 15.31 -15.86 58.42
N ALA A 338 14.17 -16.18 57.80
CA ALA A 338 13.03 -15.24 57.79
C ALA A 338 11.72 -16.05 57.66
N PRO A 339 10.82 -16.06 58.65
CA PRO A 339 9.54 -16.73 58.50
C PRO A 339 8.67 -15.87 57.58
N LEU A 340 8.68 -16.17 56.28
CA LEU A 340 7.44 -16.03 55.52
C LEU A 340 6.40 -16.86 56.27
N ALA A 341 5.18 -16.33 56.43
CA ALA A 341 4.07 -17.03 57.07
C ALA A 341 3.65 -18.24 56.23
N VAL A 342 4.49 -19.28 56.23
CA VAL A 342 4.22 -20.59 55.68
C VAL A 342 3.54 -21.35 56.82
N GLU A 343 2.25 -21.59 56.71
CA GLU A 343 1.58 -22.50 57.64
C GLU A 343 2.32 -23.84 57.60
N PRO A 344 2.84 -24.34 58.74
CA PRO A 344 3.53 -25.62 58.75
C PRO A 344 2.52 -26.72 58.39
N LEU A 345 2.74 -27.39 57.25
CA LEU A 345 1.97 -28.56 56.87
C LEU A 345 2.22 -29.67 57.90
N ASN A 346 1.18 -30.02 58.66
CA ASN A 346 1.22 -31.09 59.67
C ASN A 346 1.27 -32.52 59.08
N ILE A 347 1.50 -32.67 57.78
CA ILE A 347 1.42 -33.96 57.06
C ILE A 347 2.65 -34.09 56.15
N PRO A 348 3.47 -35.15 56.25
CA PRO A 348 4.58 -35.37 55.35
C PRO A 348 4.06 -35.61 53.93
N VAL A 349 4.31 -34.64 53.04
CA VAL A 349 3.92 -34.68 51.63
C VAL A 349 4.74 -35.78 50.94
N LYS A 350 4.15 -36.94 50.70
CA LYS A 350 4.81 -38.10 50.07
C LYS A 350 4.94 -37.97 48.54
N THR A 351 4.21 -37.03 47.96
CA THR A 351 4.19 -36.71 46.52
C THR A 351 3.99 -35.22 46.37
N SER A 352 5.01 -34.47 45.96
CA SER A 352 4.88 -33.05 45.64
C SER A 352 4.19 -32.90 44.28
N GLY A 353 3.15 -32.07 44.20
CA GLY A 353 2.42 -31.82 42.96
C GLY A 353 3.15 -30.80 42.09
N VAL A 354 3.53 -29.68 42.68
CA VAL A 354 4.36 -28.63 42.06
C VAL A 354 5.39 -28.18 43.08
N ALA A 355 6.68 -28.24 42.73
CA ALA A 355 7.77 -27.74 43.55
C ALA A 355 8.45 -26.57 42.82
N VAL A 356 8.42 -25.40 43.44
CA VAL A 356 9.13 -24.20 43.00
C VAL A 356 10.41 -24.13 43.82
N ARG A 357 11.57 -24.15 43.16
CA ARG A 357 12.88 -24.05 43.81
C ARG A 357 13.68 -22.90 43.24
N GLY A 358 14.23 -22.05 44.11
CA GLY A 358 15.11 -20.95 43.76
C GLY A 358 14.46 -19.88 42.89
N LEU A 359 13.15 -19.65 43.01
CA LEU A 359 12.50 -18.58 42.26
C LEU A 359 12.94 -17.22 42.80
N ALA A 360 13.89 -16.59 42.12
CA ALA A 360 14.38 -15.26 42.44
C ALA A 360 14.18 -14.33 41.23
N LYS A 361 13.82 -13.07 41.49
CA LYS A 361 13.69 -12.05 40.45
C LYS A 361 14.29 -10.75 40.93
N THR A 362 15.25 -10.21 40.19
CA THR A 362 15.89 -8.93 40.48
C THR A 362 15.70 -7.98 39.30
N TRP A 363 15.30 -6.75 39.57
CA TRP A 363 15.19 -5.66 38.60
C TRP A 363 16.25 -4.60 38.94
N GLY A 364 17.40 -4.70 38.28
CA GLY A 364 18.55 -3.83 38.55
C GLY A 364 19.00 -3.94 40.01
N ARG A 365 18.84 -2.84 40.77
CA ARG A 365 19.23 -2.77 42.20
C ARG A 365 18.11 -3.16 43.18
N ARG A 366 16.89 -3.48 42.68
CA ARG A 366 15.75 -3.88 43.50
C ARG A 366 15.49 -5.37 43.33
N VAL A 367 15.46 -6.11 44.44
CA VAL A 367 15.04 -7.51 44.45
C VAL A 367 13.51 -7.53 44.48
N ALA A 368 12.89 -8.09 43.44
CA ALA A 368 11.44 -8.24 43.34
C ALA A 368 10.96 -9.52 44.03
N VAL A 369 11.75 -10.60 43.95
CA VAL A 369 11.47 -11.88 44.62
C VAL A 369 12.79 -12.41 45.17
N HIS A 370 12.89 -12.55 46.49
CA HIS A 370 13.97 -13.30 47.13
C HIS A 370 13.82 -14.79 46.81
N PRO A 371 14.91 -15.58 46.77
CA PRO A 371 14.85 -17.00 46.41
C PRO A 371 13.76 -17.71 47.22
N LEU A 372 12.65 -18.02 46.53
CA LEU A 372 11.48 -18.64 47.11
C LEU A 372 11.52 -20.13 46.79
N ASP A 373 11.61 -20.93 47.84
CA ASP A 373 11.42 -22.38 47.81
C ASP A 373 10.02 -22.67 48.35
N MET A 374 9.15 -23.24 47.52
CA MET A 374 7.78 -23.57 47.88
C MET A 374 7.39 -24.92 47.29
N GLU A 375 6.85 -25.80 48.12
CA GLU A 375 6.30 -27.09 47.67
C GLU A 375 4.78 -27.10 47.89
N MET A 376 4.03 -27.41 46.83
CA MET A 376 2.58 -27.51 46.84
C MET A 376 2.18 -28.98 46.77
N ALA A 377 1.40 -29.44 47.75
CA ALA A 377 0.89 -30.80 47.79
C ALA A 377 -0.31 -30.97 46.84
N PRO A 378 -0.45 -32.14 46.19
CA PRO A 378 -1.61 -32.43 45.36
C PRO A 378 -2.87 -32.51 46.23
N GLY A 379 -3.95 -31.84 45.80
CA GLY A 379 -5.24 -31.84 46.50
C GLY A 379 -5.41 -30.75 47.57
N GLN A 380 -4.43 -29.86 47.74
CA GLN A 380 -4.55 -28.69 48.61
C GLN A 380 -4.79 -27.40 47.79
N VAL A 381 -5.58 -26.48 48.35
CA VAL A 381 -5.76 -25.14 47.79
C VAL A 381 -4.68 -24.25 48.40
N THR A 382 -3.72 -23.82 47.58
CA THR A 382 -2.64 -22.92 48.00
C THR A 382 -2.97 -21.49 47.54
N GLY A 383 -2.97 -20.56 48.49
CA GLY A 383 -3.11 -19.13 48.20
C GLY A 383 -1.79 -18.41 48.41
N LEU A 384 -1.32 -17.69 47.40
CA LEU A 384 -0.15 -16.83 47.53
C LEU A 384 -0.63 -15.40 47.78
N LEU A 385 -0.50 -14.93 49.02
CA LEU A 385 -0.71 -13.53 49.38
C LEU A 385 0.64 -12.83 49.45
N GLY A 386 0.78 -11.74 48.69
CA GLY A 386 2.00 -10.93 48.61
C GLY A 386 1.66 -9.47 48.39
#